data_AF-A0A7M3WY20-F1
#
_entry.id   AF-A0A7M3WY20-F1
#
_cell.length_a   1.000
_cell.length_b   1.000
_cell.length_c   1.000
_cell.angle_alpha   90.00
_cell.angle_beta   90.00
_cell.angle_gamma   90.00
#
_symmetry.space_group_name_H-M   'P 1'
#
loop_
_entity.id
_entity.type
_entity.pdbx_description
1 polymer ?
#
loop_
_entity_poly.entity_id
_entity_poly.type
_entity_poly.pdbx_seq_one_letter_code
_entity_poly.pdbx_strand_id
1 'polypeptide(L)'
;EGSFDYLLFCIDNTGCSRYSGYTYRWSGTVNNGNQAFTIPATAQTLTWKYVKDGSVNSGSDTAWVDDIIITPQGGSGNGEGNWTSEPFGPSLLGRGENLMHGLLHMDALVVAGSEFEWQILDATTNAPIPGFERLTSTWADLGMINSADYPLLRFKVHMKEAAGGGTSEIRSWSLNGHLEKSFDTDPTDEGWSIQGGSWSNGAITSSGTVLSDVYHLRGGFSAVDVNSVQSGAGQLQYSTNGGISWIDVGAVERDYLEQPAYMVQFRMINATGGGTFTWSSFEAELVRTSVPDGLRLDVGLDGANEWSFDRPGNGVFGLQNTLITDDDWVLKSVAPANTASLEIAVPTKGVHDFSFAMSSPS
;
A
#
# COMPACT_ATOMS: atom_id res chain seq x y z
N GLU A 1 -22.18 -25.64 15.63
CA GLU A 1 -23.41 -26.40 15.99
C GLU A 1 -24.55 -25.49 16.49
N GLY A 2 -25.81 -25.93 16.45
CA GLY A 2 -26.99 -25.12 16.81
C GLY A 2 -27.34 -25.16 18.30
N SER A 3 -27.45 -24.00 18.94
CA SER A 3 -27.65 -23.79 20.40
C SER A 3 -26.50 -24.26 21.31
N PHE A 4 -25.31 -24.46 20.76
CA PHE A 4 -24.12 -24.90 21.50
C PHE A 4 -22.98 -23.91 21.28
N ASP A 5 -22.50 -23.76 20.06
CA ASP A 5 -21.51 -22.71 19.77
C ASP A 5 -22.19 -21.38 19.52
N TYR A 6 -21.57 -20.30 19.99
CA TYR A 6 -22.11 -18.97 19.82
C TYR A 6 -21.08 -17.99 19.30
N LEU A 7 -21.44 -17.22 18.27
CA LEU A 7 -20.86 -15.91 18.04
C LEU A 7 -21.66 -14.91 18.88
N LEU A 8 -21.00 -14.14 19.72
CA LEU A 8 -21.60 -13.09 20.55
C LEU A 8 -21.22 -11.73 19.99
N PHE A 9 -22.15 -10.78 19.99
CA PHE A 9 -21.88 -9.37 19.79
C PHE A 9 -22.32 -8.59 21.03
N CYS A 10 -21.43 -7.74 21.55
CA CYS A 10 -21.61 -7.08 22.85
C CYS A 10 -21.13 -5.62 22.74
N ILE A 11 -21.95 -4.69 23.22
CA ILE A 11 -21.61 -3.27 23.32
C ILE A 11 -21.24 -2.96 24.76
N ASP A 12 -20.08 -2.31 24.98
CA ASP A 12 -19.53 -1.95 26.30
C ASP A 12 -19.40 -3.09 27.30
N ASN A 13 -19.24 -4.31 26.79
CA ASN A 13 -19.09 -5.49 27.63
C ASN A 13 -18.16 -6.54 27.01
N THR A 14 -16.86 -6.36 27.19
CA THR A 14 -15.83 -7.34 26.82
C THR A 14 -15.96 -8.66 27.60
N GLY A 15 -16.63 -8.62 28.76
CA GLY A 15 -16.89 -9.76 29.64
C GLY A 15 -18.13 -10.57 29.29
N CYS A 16 -18.82 -10.28 28.19
CA CYS A 16 -20.03 -11.00 27.82
C CYS A 16 -19.77 -12.52 27.67
N SER A 17 -20.79 -13.29 28.00
CA SER A 17 -20.75 -14.75 28.01
C SER A 17 -21.87 -15.32 27.16
N ARG A 18 -21.81 -16.62 26.87
CA ARG A 18 -22.88 -17.31 26.15
C ARG A 18 -24.24 -17.25 26.86
N TYR A 19 -24.26 -16.92 28.16
CA TYR A 19 -25.47 -16.89 28.99
C TYR A 19 -26.01 -15.49 29.26
N SER A 20 -25.19 -14.45 29.19
CA SER A 20 -25.60 -13.09 29.59
C SER A 20 -24.66 -12.00 29.09
N GLY A 21 -25.17 -10.78 29.05
CA GLY A 21 -24.39 -9.57 28.77
C GLY A 21 -24.04 -9.35 27.30
N TYR A 22 -24.56 -10.18 26.40
CA TYR A 22 -24.47 -9.96 24.96
C TYR A 22 -25.62 -9.06 24.48
N THR A 23 -25.36 -8.26 23.46
CA THR A 23 -26.37 -7.51 22.70
C THR A 23 -27.10 -8.45 21.75
N TYR A 24 -26.34 -9.34 21.09
CA TYR A 24 -26.88 -10.36 20.20
C TYR A 24 -26.01 -11.62 20.23
N ARG A 25 -26.61 -12.76 19.86
CA ARG A 25 -25.88 -14.02 19.68
C ARG A 25 -26.40 -14.81 18.49
N TRP A 26 -25.49 -15.40 17.72
CA TRP A 26 -25.78 -16.34 16.65
C TRP A 26 -25.36 -17.74 17.06
N SER A 27 -26.05 -18.75 16.55
CA SER A 27 -25.70 -20.15 16.79
C SER A 27 -26.17 -21.02 15.64
N GLY A 28 -25.49 -22.14 15.40
CA GLY A 28 -25.74 -23.00 14.26
C GLY A 28 -25.14 -22.49 12.96
N THR A 29 -25.45 -23.19 11.87
CA THR A 29 -25.13 -22.73 10.52
C THR A 29 -26.11 -21.63 10.15
N VAL A 30 -25.66 -20.39 10.22
CA VAL A 30 -26.43 -19.21 9.83
C VAL A 30 -25.96 -18.81 8.43
N ASN A 31 -26.90 -18.54 7.52
CA ASN A 31 -26.57 -17.99 6.20
C ASN A 31 -26.02 -16.56 6.37
N ASN A 32 -25.12 -16.14 5.48
CA ASN A 32 -24.66 -14.76 5.43
C ASN A 32 -25.86 -13.80 5.42
N GLY A 33 -25.80 -12.76 6.23
CA GLY A 33 -26.85 -11.76 6.29
C GLY A 33 -26.42 -10.52 7.07
N ASN A 34 -26.81 -9.35 6.57
CA ASN A 34 -26.48 -8.09 7.20
C ASN A 34 -27.18 -7.97 8.56
N GLN A 35 -26.43 -7.54 9.56
CA GLN A 35 -26.89 -7.32 10.93
C GLN A 35 -26.69 -5.85 11.27
N ALA A 36 -27.72 -5.19 11.78
CA ALA A 36 -27.67 -3.79 12.14
C ALA A 36 -28.01 -3.61 13.62
N PHE A 37 -27.19 -2.83 14.33
CA PHE A 37 -27.35 -2.53 15.74
C PHE A 37 -27.25 -1.03 15.97
N THR A 38 -28.13 -0.48 16.81
CA THR A 38 -28.00 0.91 17.25
C THR A 38 -26.94 0.97 18.35
N ILE A 39 -25.88 1.74 18.11
CA ILE A 39 -24.78 1.95 19.06
C ILE A 39 -25.09 3.22 19.85
N PRO A 40 -25.19 3.15 21.21
CA PRO A 40 -25.33 4.34 22.03
C PRO A 40 -24.15 5.29 21.87
N ALA A 41 -24.38 6.61 21.93
CA ALA A 41 -23.33 7.62 21.79
C ALA A 41 -22.22 7.52 22.86
N THR A 42 -22.49 6.85 23.98
CA THR A 42 -21.52 6.62 25.06
C THR A 42 -20.69 5.35 24.86
N ALA A 43 -20.96 4.57 23.82
CA ALA A 43 -20.29 3.30 23.62
C ALA A 43 -18.81 3.48 23.29
N GLN A 44 -17.96 2.74 23.99
CA GLN A 44 -16.51 2.75 23.84
C GLN A 44 -15.98 1.45 23.24
N THR A 45 -16.69 0.33 23.43
CA THR A 45 -16.22 -0.98 22.94
C THR A 45 -17.31 -1.76 22.24
N LEU A 46 -16.96 -2.35 21.11
CA LEU A 46 -17.75 -3.33 20.39
C LEU A 46 -16.97 -4.65 20.42
N THR A 47 -17.57 -5.70 20.96
CA THR A 47 -16.91 -6.99 21.15
C THR A 47 -17.61 -8.07 20.34
N TRP A 48 -16.86 -8.74 19.48
CA TRP A 48 -17.25 -10.02 18.89
C TRP A 48 -16.50 -11.15 19.60
N LYS A 49 -17.22 -12.18 20.03
CA LYS A 49 -16.64 -13.29 20.78
C LYS A 49 -17.24 -14.60 20.33
N TYR A 50 -16.41 -15.47 19.76
CA TYR A 50 -16.80 -16.85 19.49
C TYR A 50 -16.58 -17.70 20.75
N VAL A 51 -17.62 -18.40 21.20
CA VAL A 51 -17.61 -19.27 22.37
C VAL A 51 -18.07 -20.65 21.95
N LYS A 52 -17.14 -21.60 21.94
CA LYS A 52 -17.41 -23.02 21.76
C LYS A 52 -17.83 -23.65 23.09
N ASP A 53 -18.63 -24.71 23.03
CA ASP A 53 -18.76 -25.60 24.18
C ASP A 53 -17.61 -26.64 24.24
N GLY A 54 -17.61 -27.49 25.27
CA GLY A 54 -16.54 -28.44 25.53
C GLY A 54 -16.64 -29.77 24.76
N SER A 55 -17.59 -29.93 23.85
CA SER A 55 -17.91 -31.22 23.23
C SER A 55 -18.32 -31.10 21.76
N VAL A 56 -18.03 -32.14 20.97
CA VAL A 56 -18.40 -32.25 19.55
C VAL A 56 -17.71 -31.20 18.64
N ASN A 57 -17.18 -31.66 17.52
CA ASN A 57 -16.68 -30.81 16.45
C ASN A 57 -17.38 -31.25 15.17
N SER A 58 -18.24 -30.41 14.61
CA SER A 58 -18.98 -30.75 13.38
C SER A 58 -19.23 -29.51 12.51
N GLY A 59 -18.93 -29.64 11.21
CA GLY A 59 -18.82 -28.47 10.32
C GLY A 59 -17.47 -27.76 10.48
N SER A 60 -17.41 -26.46 10.18
CA SER A 60 -16.17 -25.68 10.28
C SER A 60 -15.85 -25.18 11.69
N ASP A 61 -16.84 -25.12 12.59
CA ASP A 61 -16.68 -24.60 13.96
C ASP A 61 -16.02 -23.21 14.02
N THR A 62 -16.40 -22.36 13.09
CA THR A 62 -15.90 -20.99 12.93
C THR A 62 -17.06 -20.02 12.74
N ALA A 63 -16.78 -18.73 12.96
CA ALA A 63 -17.67 -17.65 12.60
C ALA A 63 -16.86 -16.57 11.86
N TRP A 64 -17.49 -15.96 10.86
CA TRP A 64 -16.91 -14.86 10.10
C TRP A 64 -17.73 -13.59 10.38
N VAL A 65 -17.03 -12.48 10.55
CA VAL A 65 -17.60 -11.15 10.68
C VAL A 65 -16.89 -10.33 9.62
N ASP A 66 -17.65 -9.63 8.80
CA ASP A 66 -17.13 -8.87 7.67
C ASP A 66 -17.97 -7.61 7.44
N ASP A 67 -17.45 -6.66 6.65
CA ASP A 67 -18.12 -5.41 6.25
C ASP A 67 -18.72 -4.61 7.42
N ILE A 68 -17.91 -4.35 8.45
CA ILE A 68 -18.35 -3.57 9.62
C ILE A 68 -18.44 -2.09 9.24
N ILE A 69 -19.66 -1.59 9.09
CA ILE A 69 -19.94 -0.18 8.86
C ILE A 69 -20.52 0.45 10.14
N ILE A 70 -19.87 1.51 10.63
CA ILE A 70 -20.35 2.30 11.77
C ILE A 70 -20.76 3.68 11.26
N THR A 71 -22.06 3.94 11.17
CA THR A 71 -22.60 5.22 10.72
C THR A 71 -23.21 5.99 11.91
N PRO A 72 -22.75 7.23 12.17
CA PRO A 72 -23.42 8.11 13.14
C PRO A 72 -24.86 8.42 12.69
N GLN A 73 -25.88 8.12 13.51
CA GLN A 73 -27.28 8.38 13.15
C GLN A 73 -27.73 9.85 13.30
N GLY A 74 -26.87 10.75 13.79
CA GLY A 74 -27.12 12.19 13.82
C GLY A 74 -26.31 12.95 14.88
N GLY A 75 -25.99 14.22 14.59
CA GLY A 75 -25.56 15.22 15.58
C GLY A 75 -24.13 15.13 16.15
N SER A 76 -23.21 14.36 15.55
CA SER A 76 -21.90 14.10 16.18
C SER A 76 -20.67 14.31 15.28
N GLY A 77 -20.77 14.93 14.11
CA GLY A 77 -19.59 15.22 13.31
C GLY A 77 -19.80 16.39 12.36
N ASN A 78 -18.80 17.25 12.23
CA ASN A 78 -18.75 18.29 11.19
C ASN A 78 -18.33 17.69 9.83
N GLY A 79 -18.68 16.42 9.58
CA GLY A 79 -18.17 15.62 8.46
C GLY A 79 -16.68 15.31 8.56
N GLU A 80 -16.04 15.48 9.72
CA GLU A 80 -14.58 15.40 9.92
C GLU A 80 -14.21 14.19 10.80
N GLY A 81 -13.17 13.46 10.40
CA GLY A 81 -12.71 12.25 11.07
C GLY A 81 -11.19 12.10 11.02
N ASN A 82 -10.65 11.44 12.05
CA ASN A 82 -9.24 11.05 12.12
C ASN A 82 -9.16 9.56 12.46
N TRP A 83 -8.28 8.83 11.79
CA TRP A 83 -7.96 7.45 12.14
C TRP A 83 -6.44 7.24 12.11
N THR A 84 -5.94 6.45 13.05
CA THR A 84 -4.52 6.05 13.11
C THR A 84 -4.44 4.54 13.15
N SER A 85 -3.63 3.95 12.28
CA SER A 85 -3.41 2.51 12.22
C SER A 85 -2.64 1.99 13.44
N GLU A 86 -2.69 0.67 13.63
CA GLU A 86 -1.67 -0.04 14.42
C GLU A 86 -0.28 0.08 13.77
N PRO A 87 0.81 -0.14 14.53
CA PRO A 87 2.15 -0.14 13.97
C PRO A 87 2.30 -1.16 12.85
N PHE A 88 2.92 -0.74 11.75
CA PHE A 88 3.31 -1.61 10.65
C PHE A 88 4.78 -1.40 10.31
N GLY A 89 5.42 -2.41 9.73
CA GLY A 89 6.77 -2.28 9.23
C GLY A 89 7.37 -3.63 8.85
N PRO A 90 8.49 -3.63 8.11
CA PRO A 90 9.11 -4.84 7.61
C PRO A 90 9.55 -5.80 8.73
N SER A 91 9.90 -5.26 9.90
CA SER A 91 10.29 -6.04 11.08
C SER A 91 9.19 -6.95 11.63
N LEU A 92 7.90 -6.63 11.37
CA LEU A 92 6.76 -7.46 11.78
C LEU A 92 6.47 -8.62 10.82
N LEU A 93 7.09 -8.63 9.63
CA LEU A 93 6.84 -9.66 8.61
C LEU A 93 7.51 -11.00 8.94
N GLY A 94 8.27 -11.09 10.03
CA GLY A 94 8.79 -12.35 10.58
C GLY A 94 9.82 -13.06 9.69
N ARG A 95 10.33 -12.41 8.65
CA ARG A 95 11.30 -13.00 7.71
C ARG A 95 12.76 -12.79 8.08
N GLY A 96 13.05 -11.98 9.10
CA GLY A 96 14.43 -11.73 9.58
C GLY A 96 15.34 -11.00 8.57
N GLU A 97 14.80 -10.62 7.41
CA GLU A 97 15.47 -9.85 6.38
C GLU A 97 15.49 -8.37 6.78
N ASN A 98 16.64 -7.70 6.61
CA ASN A 98 16.72 -6.25 6.74
C ASN A 98 16.08 -5.63 5.49
N LEU A 99 14.83 -5.18 5.63
CA LEU A 99 14.02 -4.73 4.52
C LEU A 99 13.67 -3.26 4.70
N MET A 100 13.79 -2.51 3.62
CA MET A 100 13.21 -1.17 3.54
C MET A 100 11.68 -1.24 3.59
N HIS A 101 11.07 -0.17 4.09
CA HIS A 101 9.67 0.13 3.80
C HIS A 101 9.45 0.17 2.28
N GLY A 102 8.21 0.19 1.83
CA GLY A 102 8.00 0.34 0.38
C GLY A 102 6.67 0.93 0.05
N LEU A 103 6.30 0.78 -1.22
CA LEU A 103 5.18 1.50 -1.79
C LEU A 103 3.90 1.25 -1.01
N LEU A 104 3.37 2.33 -0.47
CA LEU A 104 2.02 2.41 0.05
C LEU A 104 1.11 2.84 -1.10
N HIS A 105 0.01 2.13 -1.28
CA HIS A 105 -1.04 2.48 -2.22
C HIS A 105 -2.40 2.38 -1.54
N MET A 106 -3.37 3.18 -1.99
CA MET A 106 -4.75 3.20 -1.50
C MET A 106 -5.72 3.13 -2.67
N ASP A 107 -6.69 2.22 -2.60
CA ASP A 107 -7.93 2.38 -3.37
C ASP A 107 -8.85 3.29 -2.57
N ALA A 108 -8.99 4.53 -3.05
CA ALA A 108 -9.74 5.55 -2.37
C ALA A 108 -10.63 6.34 -3.34
N LEU A 109 -11.87 6.56 -2.94
CA LEU A 109 -12.74 7.55 -3.55
C LEU A 109 -12.45 8.90 -2.93
N VAL A 110 -11.81 9.80 -3.68
CA VAL A 110 -11.53 11.17 -3.23
C VAL A 110 -12.52 12.13 -3.90
N VAL A 111 -13.46 12.65 -3.12
CA VAL A 111 -14.49 13.57 -3.62
C VAL A 111 -13.92 14.98 -3.78
N ALA A 112 -14.14 15.61 -4.93
CA ALA A 112 -13.72 16.98 -5.18
C ALA A 112 -14.28 17.95 -4.12
N GLY A 113 -13.40 18.73 -3.51
CA GLY A 113 -13.75 19.70 -2.46
C GLY A 113 -13.89 19.11 -1.05
N SER A 114 -13.66 17.80 -0.87
CA SER A 114 -13.40 17.20 0.44
C SER A 114 -11.97 17.49 0.90
N GLU A 115 -11.70 17.36 2.21
CA GLU A 115 -10.32 17.30 2.70
C GLU A 115 -9.93 15.82 2.81
N PHE A 116 -8.88 15.42 2.11
CA PHE A 116 -8.27 14.10 2.17
C PHE A 116 -6.78 14.29 2.40
N GLU A 117 -6.34 14.05 3.64
CA GLU A 117 -4.97 14.28 4.05
C GLU A 117 -4.49 13.12 4.91
N TRP A 118 -3.26 12.67 4.72
CA TRP A 118 -2.66 11.65 5.56
C TRP A 118 -1.19 11.95 5.84
N GLN A 119 -0.66 11.26 6.84
CA GLN A 119 0.73 11.37 7.25
C GLN A 119 1.24 10.07 7.85
N ILE A 120 2.56 9.92 7.86
CA ILE A 120 3.25 8.83 8.55
C ILE A 120 3.78 9.32 9.88
N LEU A 121 3.60 8.51 10.92
CA LEU A 121 4.17 8.73 12.24
C LEU A 121 5.19 7.65 12.58
N ASP A 122 6.21 8.01 13.34
CA ASP A 122 7.03 7.02 14.05
C ASP A 122 6.15 6.29 15.08
N ALA A 123 6.11 4.96 15.03
CA ALA A 123 5.30 4.17 15.95
C ALA A 123 5.76 4.28 17.42
N THR A 124 7.02 4.66 17.66
CA THR A 124 7.60 4.78 19.01
C THR A 124 7.20 6.10 19.66
N THR A 125 7.39 7.22 18.96
CA THR A 125 7.16 8.56 19.51
C THR A 125 5.80 9.14 19.15
N ASN A 126 5.11 8.60 18.14
CA ASN A 126 3.92 9.19 17.49
C ASN A 126 4.18 10.57 16.87
N ALA A 127 5.45 10.96 16.68
CA ALA A 127 5.79 12.17 15.96
C ALA A 127 5.67 11.95 14.44
N PRO A 128 5.24 12.96 13.67
CA PRO A 128 5.28 12.89 12.21
C PRO A 128 6.68 12.64 11.68
N ILE A 129 6.79 11.80 10.64
CA ILE A 129 8.05 11.59 9.92
C ILE A 129 8.27 12.76 8.97
N PRO A 130 9.43 13.46 9.04
CA PRO A 130 9.73 14.58 8.16
C PRO A 130 9.60 14.24 6.68
N GLY A 131 8.82 15.04 5.96
CA GLY A 131 8.54 14.86 4.55
C GLY A 131 7.42 13.87 4.21
N PHE A 132 6.75 13.31 5.21
CA PHE A 132 5.58 12.45 5.04
C PHE A 132 4.39 13.00 5.82
N GLU A 133 4.29 14.33 5.91
CA GLU A 133 3.17 15.05 6.49
C GLU A 133 2.26 15.64 5.41
N ARG A 134 0.97 15.72 5.73
CA ARG A 134 -0.04 16.42 4.92
C ARG A 134 -0.13 15.94 3.46
N LEU A 135 0.11 14.66 3.21
CA LEU A 135 0.03 14.06 1.88
C LEU A 135 -1.42 13.93 1.43
N THR A 136 -1.68 14.17 0.15
CA THR A 136 -3.02 14.11 -0.45
C THR A 136 -3.12 13.09 -1.58
N SER A 137 -1.99 12.47 -1.96
CA SER A 137 -1.94 11.41 -2.98
C SER A 137 -2.50 10.09 -2.45
N THR A 138 -2.95 9.21 -3.34
CA THR A 138 -3.40 7.85 -3.01
C THR A 138 -2.24 6.86 -2.89
N TRP A 139 -0.99 7.31 -3.02
CA TRP A 139 0.20 6.47 -2.92
C TRP A 139 1.43 7.29 -2.49
N ALA A 140 2.43 6.62 -1.92
CA ALA A 140 3.77 7.15 -1.71
C ALA A 140 4.80 6.01 -1.56
N ASP A 141 6.04 6.24 -2.00
CA ASP A 141 7.13 5.30 -1.71
C ASP A 141 7.70 5.55 -0.31
N LEU A 142 7.28 4.73 0.65
CA LEU A 142 7.80 4.79 2.02
C LEU A 142 9.24 4.27 2.12
N GLY A 143 9.80 3.68 1.07
CA GLY A 143 11.20 3.26 1.02
C GLY A 143 12.22 4.39 1.17
N MET A 144 11.80 5.66 1.18
CA MET A 144 12.65 6.79 1.56
C MET A 144 12.88 6.90 3.07
N ILE A 145 12.00 6.30 3.87
CA ILE A 145 12.08 6.35 5.32
C ILE A 145 13.11 5.33 5.76
N ASN A 146 14.11 5.76 6.53
CA ASN A 146 15.10 4.84 7.07
C ASN A 146 14.45 3.84 8.02
N SER A 147 14.44 2.57 7.64
CA SER A 147 13.91 1.47 8.44
C SER A 147 14.76 1.15 9.67
N ALA A 148 16.03 1.57 9.74
CA ALA A 148 16.85 1.43 10.93
C ALA A 148 16.46 2.43 12.03
N ASP A 149 16.23 3.69 11.66
CA ASP A 149 15.82 4.75 12.58
C ASP A 149 14.32 4.67 12.91
N TYR A 150 13.50 4.30 11.92
CA TYR A 150 12.05 4.18 12.02
C TYR A 150 11.59 2.77 11.63
N PRO A 151 11.83 1.74 12.46
CA PRO A 151 11.55 0.35 12.11
C PRO A 151 10.05 0.02 12.03
N LEU A 152 9.23 0.82 12.70
CA LEU A 152 7.78 0.71 12.73
C LEU A 152 7.16 2.08 12.51
N LEU A 153 6.13 2.11 11.67
CA LEU A 153 5.39 3.29 11.26
C LEU A 153 3.92 3.16 11.65
N ARG A 154 3.23 4.30 11.75
CA ARG A 154 1.76 4.37 11.79
C ARG A 154 1.27 5.26 10.67
N PHE A 155 0.13 4.88 10.10
CA PHE A 155 -0.58 5.66 9.11
C PHE A 155 -1.66 6.45 9.83
N LYS A 156 -1.66 7.78 9.68
CA LYS A 156 -2.69 8.65 10.23
C LYS A 156 -3.38 9.38 9.10
N VAL A 157 -4.69 9.17 8.97
CA VAL A 157 -5.54 9.85 7.99
C VAL A 157 -6.43 10.87 8.69
N HIS A 158 -6.64 11.97 8.00
CA HIS A 158 -7.57 13.04 8.29
C HIS A 158 -8.48 13.23 7.07
N MET A 159 -9.79 13.13 7.28
CA MET A 159 -10.78 13.29 6.21
C MET A 159 -11.88 14.22 6.65
N LYS A 160 -12.38 15.03 5.72
CA LYS A 160 -13.51 15.91 5.93
C LYS A 160 -14.41 15.99 4.71
N GLU A 161 -15.71 15.87 4.93
CA GLU A 161 -16.73 15.98 3.88
C GLU A 161 -16.66 17.31 3.14
N ALA A 162 -16.99 17.26 1.85
CA ALA A 162 -17.11 18.46 1.04
C ALA A 162 -18.30 19.31 1.51
N ALA A 163 -18.20 20.64 1.39
CA ALA A 163 -19.27 21.57 1.81
C ALA A 163 -20.61 21.34 1.08
N GLY A 164 -20.59 20.71 -0.09
CA GLY A 164 -21.77 20.33 -0.89
C GLY A 164 -22.33 18.93 -0.57
N GLY A 165 -21.77 18.24 0.42
CA GLY A 165 -21.98 16.82 0.65
C GLY A 165 -21.05 15.95 -0.19
N GLY A 166 -20.92 14.69 0.21
CA GLY A 166 -19.97 13.73 -0.38
C GLY A 166 -18.82 13.43 0.57
N THR A 167 -18.63 12.14 0.83
CA THR A 167 -17.66 11.61 1.78
C THR A 167 -16.61 10.85 0.98
N SER A 168 -15.35 11.25 1.13
CA SER A 168 -14.24 10.46 0.61
C SER A 168 -14.15 9.14 1.38
N GLU A 169 -13.66 8.09 0.74
CA GLU A 169 -13.58 6.76 1.32
C GLU A 169 -12.22 6.14 0.98
N ILE A 170 -11.55 5.51 1.96
CA ILE A 170 -10.45 4.58 1.70
C ILE A 170 -11.02 3.18 1.87
N ARG A 171 -10.99 2.37 0.80
CA ARG A 171 -11.53 1.01 0.82
C ARG A 171 -10.46 0.01 1.18
N SER A 172 -9.31 0.16 0.54
CA SER A 172 -8.13 -0.63 0.81
C SER A 172 -6.92 0.29 0.88
N TRP A 173 -5.95 -0.10 1.71
CA TRP A 173 -4.59 0.37 1.57
C TRP A 173 -3.66 -0.82 1.71
N SER A 174 -2.59 -0.78 0.94
CA SER A 174 -1.63 -1.85 0.80
C SER A 174 -0.22 -1.33 1.00
N LEU A 175 0.69 -2.26 1.25
CA LEU A 175 2.12 -2.01 1.34
C LEU A 175 2.85 -2.95 0.39
N ASN A 176 4.13 -2.66 0.17
CA ASN A 176 5.07 -3.56 -0.51
C ASN A 176 4.88 -3.69 -2.02
N GLY A 177 4.24 -2.73 -2.68
CA GLY A 177 4.14 -2.73 -4.14
C GLY A 177 2.89 -3.39 -4.71
N HIS A 178 1.87 -3.60 -3.88
CA HIS A 178 0.53 -3.88 -4.39
C HIS A 178 -0.16 -2.58 -4.80
N LEU A 179 -0.65 -2.52 -6.03
CA LEU A 179 -1.35 -1.40 -6.65
C LEU A 179 -2.76 -1.86 -7.01
N GLU A 180 -3.77 -1.03 -6.73
CA GLU A 180 -5.16 -1.37 -7.02
C GLU A 180 -5.90 -0.14 -7.56
N LYS A 181 -6.66 -0.28 -8.63
CA LYS A 181 -7.51 0.75 -9.20
C LYS A 181 -8.86 0.15 -9.57
N SER A 182 -9.87 0.55 -8.81
CA SER A 182 -11.28 0.35 -9.14
C SER A 182 -11.80 1.32 -10.21
N PHE A 183 -11.04 2.39 -10.50
CA PHE A 183 -11.45 3.52 -11.36
C PHE A 183 -12.75 4.21 -10.90
N ASP A 184 -13.07 4.21 -9.60
CA ASP A 184 -14.22 4.97 -9.09
C ASP A 184 -13.99 6.49 -9.06
N THR A 185 -12.72 6.91 -9.05
CA THR A 185 -12.25 8.27 -9.29
C THR A 185 -11.73 8.40 -10.72
N ASP A 186 -11.75 9.62 -11.26
CA ASP A 186 -11.09 9.90 -12.53
C ASP A 186 -9.58 9.72 -12.35
N PRO A 187 -8.96 8.72 -13.00
CA PRO A 187 -7.54 8.45 -12.81
C PRO A 187 -6.66 9.59 -13.34
N THR A 188 -7.20 10.51 -14.16
CA THR A 188 -6.47 11.70 -14.60
C THR A 188 -6.22 12.71 -13.49
N ASP A 189 -7.06 12.72 -12.45
CA ASP A 189 -6.81 13.51 -11.23
C ASP A 189 -5.62 12.95 -10.42
N GLU A 190 -5.25 11.70 -10.69
CA GLU A 190 -4.15 10.96 -10.07
C GLU A 190 -2.94 10.80 -11.01
N GLY A 191 -2.82 11.67 -12.03
CA GLY A 191 -1.65 11.74 -12.91
C GLY A 191 -1.71 10.85 -14.15
N TRP A 192 -2.70 9.96 -14.27
CA TRP A 192 -2.83 9.10 -15.45
C TRP A 192 -3.19 9.92 -16.70
N SER A 193 -2.77 9.44 -17.87
CA SER A 193 -3.15 10.05 -19.14
C SER A 193 -4.04 9.12 -19.96
N ILE A 194 -5.15 9.67 -20.46
CA ILE A 194 -6.09 8.96 -21.33
C ILE A 194 -6.05 9.61 -22.71
N GLN A 195 -5.56 8.89 -23.71
CA GLN A 195 -5.55 9.34 -25.11
C GLN A 195 -6.67 8.68 -25.90
N GLY A 196 -7.42 9.45 -26.69
CA GLY A 196 -8.46 8.91 -27.57
C GLY A 196 -9.62 8.25 -26.82
N GLY A 197 -9.94 8.74 -25.62
CA GLY A 197 -10.96 8.17 -24.75
C GLY A 197 -11.32 9.10 -23.60
N SER A 198 -12.14 8.59 -22.68
CA SER A 198 -12.53 9.26 -21.44
C SER A 198 -12.81 8.26 -20.34
N TRP A 199 -12.74 8.73 -19.11
CA TRP A 199 -13.24 8.02 -17.94
C TRP A 199 -14.73 8.37 -17.71
N SER A 200 -15.55 7.37 -17.37
CA SER A 200 -16.95 7.58 -16.96
C SER A 200 -17.50 6.33 -16.26
N ASN A 201 -18.24 6.53 -15.17
CA ASN A 201 -18.97 5.48 -14.44
C ASN A 201 -18.09 4.28 -14.04
N GLY A 202 -16.94 4.51 -13.41
CA GLY A 202 -16.10 3.42 -12.91
C GLY A 202 -15.27 2.72 -13.98
N ALA A 203 -15.15 3.30 -15.19
CA ALA A 203 -14.41 2.66 -16.26
C ALA A 203 -13.79 3.67 -17.24
N ILE A 204 -12.64 3.30 -17.79
CA ILE A 204 -12.00 4.03 -18.89
C ILE A 204 -12.44 3.39 -20.20
N THR A 205 -12.96 4.17 -21.14
CA THR A 205 -13.19 3.72 -22.52
C THR A 205 -12.31 4.51 -23.47
N SER A 206 -11.49 3.82 -24.26
CA SER A 206 -10.51 4.46 -25.14
C SER A 206 -10.25 3.68 -26.43
N SER A 207 -9.90 4.38 -27.50
CA SER A 207 -9.33 3.80 -28.72
C SER A 207 -7.81 4.04 -28.84
N GLY A 208 -7.20 4.79 -27.92
CA GLY A 208 -5.79 5.16 -27.92
C GLY A 208 -5.00 4.45 -26.82
N THR A 209 -4.14 5.19 -26.13
CA THR A 209 -3.32 4.69 -25.02
C THR A 209 -3.82 5.28 -23.71
N VAL A 210 -3.95 4.44 -22.69
CA VAL A 210 -4.12 4.87 -21.29
C VAL A 210 -2.83 4.54 -20.57
N LEU A 211 -2.20 5.52 -19.91
CA LEU A 211 -0.87 5.40 -19.32
C LEU A 211 -0.93 5.81 -17.84
N SER A 212 -0.41 4.96 -16.96
CA SER A 212 -0.30 5.25 -15.53
C SER A 212 0.85 6.20 -15.22
N ASP A 213 0.87 6.68 -13.97
CA ASP A 213 2.09 7.23 -13.38
C ASP A 213 3.24 6.22 -13.33
N VAL A 214 4.45 6.73 -13.11
CA VAL A 214 5.64 5.91 -12.86
C VAL A 214 5.74 5.64 -11.36
N TYR A 215 5.66 4.36 -10.99
CA TYR A 215 5.83 3.93 -9.61
C TYR A 215 7.28 3.54 -9.38
N HIS A 216 7.95 4.23 -8.46
CA HIS A 216 9.30 3.89 -8.02
C HIS A 216 9.24 3.01 -6.78
N LEU A 217 10.01 1.92 -6.78
CA LEU A 217 10.07 0.95 -5.71
C LEU A 217 11.53 0.70 -5.34
N ARG A 218 12.04 1.44 -4.36
CA ARG A 218 13.44 1.32 -3.90
C ARG A 218 13.80 -0.07 -3.39
N GLY A 219 12.84 -0.78 -2.82
CA GLY A 219 12.99 -2.17 -2.38
C GLY A 219 13.25 -3.16 -3.51
N GLY A 220 13.00 -2.77 -4.76
CA GLY A 220 13.09 -3.66 -5.90
C GLY A 220 11.99 -4.73 -5.94
N PHE A 221 11.71 -5.20 -7.15
CA PHE A 221 10.78 -6.31 -7.40
C PHE A 221 11.33 -7.22 -8.49
N SER A 222 10.90 -8.49 -8.49
CA SER A 222 11.38 -9.53 -9.42
C SER A 222 10.27 -10.18 -10.24
N ALA A 223 9.01 -9.90 -9.91
CA ALA A 223 7.88 -10.32 -10.72
C ALA A 223 6.78 -9.26 -10.68
N VAL A 224 5.98 -9.24 -11.74
CA VAL A 224 4.78 -8.42 -11.87
C VAL A 224 3.61 -9.38 -11.99
N ASP A 225 2.74 -9.41 -10.99
CA ASP A 225 1.51 -10.20 -11.03
C ASP A 225 0.33 -9.27 -11.24
N VAL A 226 -0.43 -9.45 -12.30
CA VAL A 226 -1.54 -8.56 -12.65
C VAL A 226 -2.87 -9.28 -12.61
N ASN A 227 -3.89 -8.54 -12.20
CA ASN A 227 -5.29 -8.92 -12.30
C ASN A 227 -6.08 -7.70 -12.78
N SER A 228 -6.46 -7.73 -14.05
CA SER A 228 -7.05 -6.61 -14.76
C SER A 228 -8.34 -7.06 -15.43
N VAL A 229 -9.36 -6.21 -15.37
CA VAL A 229 -10.64 -6.43 -16.03
C VAL A 229 -10.76 -5.45 -17.19
N GLN A 230 -10.58 -5.96 -18.40
CA GLN A 230 -10.71 -5.22 -19.64
C GLN A 230 -11.51 -6.00 -20.68
N SER A 231 -12.09 -5.27 -21.63
CA SER A 231 -12.83 -5.83 -22.77
C SER A 231 -12.53 -5.08 -24.07
N GLY A 232 -12.91 -5.68 -25.20
CA GLY A 232 -12.67 -5.10 -26.53
C GLY A 232 -11.22 -5.33 -26.98
N ALA A 233 -10.62 -4.31 -27.59
CA ALA A 233 -9.31 -4.40 -28.24
C ALA A 233 -8.10 -4.07 -27.32
N GLY A 234 -8.28 -4.13 -26.00
CA GLY A 234 -7.27 -3.68 -25.03
C GLY A 234 -6.18 -4.72 -24.81
N GLN A 235 -4.92 -4.28 -24.83
CA GLN A 235 -3.75 -5.06 -24.39
C GLN A 235 -3.04 -4.31 -23.26
N LEU A 236 -2.95 -4.97 -22.10
CA LEU A 236 -2.20 -4.47 -20.96
C LEU A 236 -0.70 -4.68 -21.23
N GLN A 237 0.07 -3.66 -20.90
CA GLN A 237 1.52 -3.68 -20.99
C GLN A 237 2.12 -3.01 -19.76
N TYR A 238 3.34 -3.42 -19.42
CA TYR A 238 4.14 -2.74 -18.41
C TYR A 238 5.54 -2.43 -18.93
N SER A 239 6.21 -1.47 -18.29
CA SER A 239 7.57 -1.05 -18.59
C SER A 239 8.36 -0.92 -17.29
N THR A 240 9.60 -1.41 -17.29
CA THR A 240 10.55 -1.29 -16.18
C THR A 240 11.68 -0.28 -16.48
N ASN A 241 11.56 0.49 -17.56
CA ASN A 241 12.60 1.41 -18.04
C ASN A 241 12.03 2.76 -18.54
N GLY A 242 11.04 3.29 -17.82
CA GLY A 242 10.49 4.63 -18.09
C GLY A 242 9.76 4.74 -19.42
N GLY A 243 9.16 3.65 -19.90
CA GLY A 243 8.38 3.62 -21.13
C GLY A 243 9.20 3.50 -22.42
N ILE A 244 10.51 3.23 -22.33
CA ILE A 244 11.38 2.99 -23.51
C ILE A 244 10.99 1.69 -24.21
N SER A 245 10.75 0.63 -23.44
CA SER A 245 10.22 -0.64 -23.95
C SER A 245 9.05 -1.12 -23.11
N TRP A 246 8.17 -1.91 -23.73
CA TRP A 246 6.92 -2.37 -23.15
C TRP A 246 6.80 -3.88 -23.35
N ILE A 247 6.34 -4.56 -22.30
CA ILE A 247 6.13 -6.01 -22.25
C ILE A 247 4.63 -6.24 -22.21
N ASP A 248 4.14 -7.11 -23.11
CA ASP A 248 2.74 -7.55 -23.11
C ASP A 248 2.50 -8.48 -21.91
N VAL A 249 1.41 -8.23 -21.19
CA VAL A 249 0.95 -9.08 -20.11
C VAL A 249 -0.55 -9.33 -20.26
N GLY A 250 -0.98 -10.56 -20.00
CA GLY A 250 -2.37 -10.98 -20.00
C GLY A 250 -3.20 -10.24 -18.95
N ALA A 251 -4.52 -10.40 -19.05
CA ALA A 251 -5.44 -9.81 -18.07
C ALA A 251 -5.22 -10.37 -16.66
N VAL A 252 -4.89 -11.65 -16.56
CA VAL A 252 -4.52 -12.31 -15.30
C VAL A 252 -3.26 -13.12 -15.58
N GLU A 253 -2.11 -12.59 -15.19
CA GLU A 253 -0.81 -13.20 -15.49
C GLU A 253 0.25 -12.74 -14.49
N ARG A 254 1.15 -13.65 -14.16
CA ARG A 254 2.38 -13.36 -13.43
C ARG A 254 3.57 -13.48 -14.35
N ASP A 255 4.29 -12.39 -14.53
CA ASP A 255 5.51 -12.34 -15.32
C ASP A 255 6.76 -12.21 -14.43
N TYR A 256 7.79 -13.00 -14.73
CA TYR A 256 9.04 -13.05 -13.96
C TYR A 256 10.13 -12.28 -14.70
N LEU A 257 10.81 -11.40 -13.98
CA LEU A 257 11.89 -10.61 -14.55
C LEU A 257 13.21 -11.37 -14.49
N GLU A 258 13.99 -11.27 -15.56
CA GLU A 258 15.37 -11.81 -15.64
C GLU A 258 16.34 -11.10 -14.66
N GLN A 259 15.98 -9.90 -14.22
CA GLN A 259 16.72 -9.11 -13.23
C GLN A 259 15.77 -8.25 -12.40
N PRO A 260 16.12 -7.89 -11.15
CA PRO A 260 15.35 -6.95 -10.35
C PRO A 260 15.10 -5.61 -11.07
N ALA A 261 13.89 -5.09 -10.94
CA ALA A 261 13.51 -3.76 -11.38
C ALA A 261 13.15 -2.87 -10.19
N TYR A 262 13.30 -1.56 -10.35
CA TYR A 262 13.12 -0.55 -9.28
C TYR A 262 12.10 0.54 -9.66
N MET A 263 11.50 0.39 -10.83
CA MET A 263 10.42 1.23 -11.30
C MET A 263 9.49 0.43 -12.20
N VAL A 264 8.22 0.81 -12.24
CA VAL A 264 7.24 0.26 -13.16
C VAL A 264 6.31 1.35 -13.67
N GLN A 265 5.89 1.22 -14.92
CA GLN A 265 4.79 2.00 -15.49
C GLN A 265 3.87 1.05 -16.26
N PHE A 266 2.56 1.24 -16.13
CA PHE A 266 1.56 0.42 -16.80
C PHE A 266 0.87 1.22 -17.90
N ARG A 267 0.45 0.52 -18.95
CA ARG A 267 -0.42 1.11 -19.97
C ARG A 267 -1.38 0.10 -20.56
N MET A 268 -2.51 0.59 -21.02
CA MET A 268 -3.42 -0.13 -21.91
C MET A 268 -3.33 0.48 -23.30
N ILE A 269 -3.11 -0.35 -24.32
CA ILE A 269 -3.11 0.07 -25.73
C ILE A 269 -4.24 -0.62 -26.51
N ASN A 270 -4.64 -0.03 -27.62
CA ASN A 270 -5.45 -0.75 -28.61
C ASN A 270 -4.56 -1.67 -29.45
N ALA A 271 -4.64 -2.98 -29.22
CA ALA A 271 -3.81 -3.99 -29.89
C ALA A 271 -4.15 -4.21 -31.37
N THR A 272 -5.39 -3.93 -31.78
CA THR A 272 -5.87 -4.25 -33.13
C THR A 272 -5.83 -3.06 -34.09
N GLY A 273 -5.52 -1.85 -33.58
CA GLY A 273 -5.50 -0.61 -34.37
C GLY A 273 -6.89 -0.10 -34.79
N GLY A 274 -7.97 -0.76 -34.35
CA GLY A 274 -9.37 -0.37 -34.59
C GLY A 274 -10.27 -0.66 -33.40
N GLY A 275 -11.42 0.02 -33.31
CA GLY A 275 -12.37 -0.13 -32.21
C GLY A 275 -11.94 0.57 -30.91
N THR A 276 -12.67 0.27 -29.82
CA THR A 276 -12.40 0.77 -28.46
C THR A 276 -12.16 -0.41 -27.53
N PHE A 277 -11.46 -0.15 -26.43
CA PHE A 277 -11.44 -1.02 -25.26
C PHE A 277 -12.09 -0.31 -24.07
N THR A 278 -12.54 -1.12 -23.13
CA THR A 278 -12.98 -0.64 -21.81
C THR A 278 -12.12 -1.29 -20.75
N TRP A 279 -11.64 -0.49 -19.80
CA TRP A 279 -10.83 -0.92 -18.66
C TRP A 279 -11.57 -0.57 -17.37
N SER A 280 -11.97 -1.59 -16.62
CA SER A 280 -12.89 -1.47 -15.48
C SER A 280 -12.22 -1.67 -14.14
N SER A 281 -11.14 -2.45 -14.07
CA SER A 281 -10.29 -2.51 -12.88
C SER A 281 -8.88 -2.93 -13.23
N PHE A 282 -7.94 -2.57 -12.37
CA PHE A 282 -6.53 -2.90 -12.49
C PHE A 282 -5.93 -3.17 -11.12
N GLU A 283 -5.32 -4.34 -10.95
CA GLU A 283 -4.54 -4.71 -9.79
C GLU A 283 -3.18 -5.21 -10.26
N ALA A 284 -2.12 -4.81 -9.55
CA ALA A 284 -0.78 -5.33 -9.77
C ALA A 284 -0.05 -5.53 -8.44
N GLU A 285 0.45 -6.74 -8.20
CA GLU A 285 1.41 -7.03 -7.14
C GLU A 285 2.83 -7.04 -7.72
N LEU A 286 3.65 -6.10 -7.24
CA LEU A 286 5.08 -6.06 -7.52
C LEU A 286 5.79 -6.91 -6.49
N VAL A 287 6.06 -8.16 -6.86
CA VAL A 287 6.61 -9.16 -5.96
C VAL A 287 8.03 -8.76 -5.57
N ARG A 288 8.18 -8.31 -4.33
CA ARG A 288 9.46 -7.89 -3.77
C ARG A 288 10.53 -8.94 -3.94
N THR A 289 11.75 -8.46 -4.13
CA THR A 289 12.96 -9.27 -4.12
C THR A 289 13.90 -8.76 -3.04
N SER A 290 14.68 -9.66 -2.46
CA SER A 290 15.85 -9.28 -1.67
C SER A 290 17.04 -9.12 -2.61
N VAL A 291 17.73 -7.99 -2.57
CA VAL A 291 19.02 -7.84 -3.24
C VAL A 291 20.10 -8.37 -2.30
N PRO A 292 21.04 -9.23 -2.77
CA PRO A 292 22.11 -9.72 -1.91
C PRO A 292 22.91 -8.59 -1.27
N ASP A 293 23.08 -8.67 0.04
CA ASP A 293 23.86 -7.75 0.87
C ASP A 293 25.00 -8.50 1.57
N GLY A 294 26.10 -7.78 1.90
CA GLY A 294 27.21 -8.32 2.67
C GLY A 294 28.02 -9.42 1.95
N LEU A 295 27.98 -9.46 0.62
CA LEU A 295 28.71 -10.47 -0.15
C LEU A 295 30.22 -10.33 0.09
N ARG A 296 30.84 -11.43 0.52
CA ARG A 296 32.27 -11.53 0.84
C ARG A 296 32.88 -12.79 0.25
N LEU A 297 34.14 -12.68 -0.14
CA LEU A 297 34.98 -13.76 -0.59
C LEU A 297 36.19 -13.85 0.35
N ASP A 298 36.30 -14.98 1.04
CA ASP A 298 37.47 -15.37 1.83
C ASP A 298 38.02 -16.66 1.21
N VAL A 299 39.11 -16.51 0.45
CA VAL A 299 39.79 -17.60 -0.25
C VAL A 299 40.77 -18.31 0.71
N GLY A 300 41.33 -17.59 1.68
CA GLY A 300 42.26 -18.12 2.67
C GLY A 300 41.61 -18.93 3.79
N LEU A 301 40.30 -18.76 4.00
CA LEU A 301 39.54 -19.20 5.17
C LEU A 301 40.19 -18.76 6.49
N ASP A 302 40.87 -17.61 6.48
CA ASP A 302 41.59 -17.06 7.62
C ASP A 302 40.77 -15.98 8.36
N GLY A 303 39.55 -15.71 7.89
CA GLY A 303 38.65 -14.69 8.42
C GLY A 303 38.94 -13.29 7.89
N ALA A 304 39.92 -13.13 7.00
CA ALA A 304 40.16 -11.89 6.27
C ALA A 304 39.56 -11.99 4.86
N ASN A 305 38.57 -11.15 4.56
CA ASN A 305 37.99 -11.13 3.22
C ASN A 305 38.99 -10.54 2.21
N GLU A 306 39.43 -11.30 1.19
CA GLU A 306 40.17 -10.72 0.06
C GLU A 306 39.31 -9.75 -0.76
N TRP A 307 38.00 -10.00 -0.79
CA TRP A 307 37.05 -9.12 -1.44
C TRP A 307 35.73 -9.09 -0.66
N SER A 308 35.16 -7.90 -0.49
CA SER A 308 33.90 -7.72 0.23
C SER A 308 33.16 -6.49 -0.27
N PHE A 309 31.84 -6.58 -0.30
CA PHE A 309 30.92 -5.43 -0.44
C PHE A 309 30.75 -4.65 0.86
N ASP A 310 31.16 -5.20 2.00
CA ASP A 310 31.08 -4.59 3.35
C ASP A 310 32.16 -3.51 3.55
N ARG A 311 32.23 -2.52 2.65
CA ARG A 311 33.07 -1.33 2.80
C ARG A 311 32.17 -0.09 2.84
N PRO A 312 32.50 0.93 3.66
CA PRO A 312 31.71 2.15 3.74
C PRO A 312 31.44 2.77 2.36
N GLY A 313 30.17 3.05 2.08
CA GLY A 313 29.74 3.67 0.84
C GLY A 313 29.66 2.72 -0.35
N ASN A 314 29.78 1.41 -0.15
CA ASN A 314 29.34 0.42 -1.13
C ASN A 314 27.92 -0.01 -0.78
N GLY A 315 26.98 0.14 -1.71
CA GLY A 315 25.63 -0.37 -1.55
C GLY A 315 25.52 -1.89 -1.72
N VAL A 316 24.28 -2.37 -1.74
CA VAL A 316 23.96 -3.78 -2.02
C VAL A 316 24.31 -4.17 -3.46
N PHE A 317 24.33 -5.47 -3.76
CA PHE A 317 24.81 -5.98 -5.05
C PHE A 317 24.07 -5.35 -6.24
N GLY A 318 24.81 -4.61 -7.08
CA GLY A 318 24.26 -3.97 -8.28
C GLY A 318 23.56 -2.63 -8.05
N LEU A 319 23.51 -2.14 -6.80
CA LEU A 319 22.95 -0.83 -6.45
C LEU A 319 23.95 0.03 -5.67
N GLN A 320 23.86 1.33 -5.89
CA GLN A 320 24.41 2.30 -4.96
C GLN A 320 23.25 2.92 -4.17
N ASN A 321 22.89 2.29 -3.05
CA ASN A 321 21.80 2.75 -2.17
C ASN A 321 22.29 3.47 -0.91
N THR A 322 23.60 3.49 -0.66
CA THR A 322 24.21 4.23 0.46
C THR A 322 24.94 5.49 -0.03
N LEU A 323 25.05 6.49 0.85
CA LEU A 323 25.88 7.66 0.66
C LEU A 323 27.36 7.30 0.81
N ILE A 324 28.27 8.20 0.45
CA ILE A 324 29.72 7.99 0.65
C ILE A 324 30.10 7.82 2.13
N THR A 325 29.21 8.24 3.04
CA THR A 325 29.32 8.09 4.50
C THR A 325 28.79 6.76 5.02
N ASP A 326 28.27 5.90 4.13
CA ASP A 326 27.57 4.65 4.45
C ASP A 326 26.14 4.82 4.98
N ASP A 327 25.66 6.06 5.13
CA ASP A 327 24.28 6.31 5.54
C ASP A 327 23.32 6.06 4.36
N ASP A 328 22.15 5.47 4.60
CA ASP A 328 21.09 5.32 3.58
C ASP A 328 20.39 6.64 3.26
N TRP A 329 20.48 7.62 4.15
CA TRP A 329 19.76 8.90 4.05
C TRP A 329 20.49 10.00 4.82
N VAL A 330 20.13 11.27 4.56
CA VAL A 330 20.62 12.40 5.35
C VAL A 330 19.57 13.49 5.48
N LEU A 331 19.46 14.06 6.68
CA LEU A 331 18.69 15.28 6.91
C LEU A 331 19.59 16.51 6.76
N LYS A 332 19.21 17.44 5.89
CA LYS A 332 19.91 18.72 5.70
C LYS A 332 18.97 19.88 5.96
N SER A 333 19.26 20.67 6.99
CA SER A 333 18.59 21.95 7.21
C SER A 333 19.15 23.00 6.26
N VAL A 334 18.31 23.56 5.40
CA VAL A 334 18.69 24.60 4.42
C VAL A 334 18.07 25.92 4.84
N ALA A 335 18.90 26.92 5.13
CA ALA A 335 18.40 28.28 5.38
C ALA A 335 17.98 28.95 4.06
N PRO A 336 17.06 29.94 4.07
CA PRO A 336 16.66 30.66 2.87
C PRO A 336 17.88 31.22 2.11
N ALA A 337 17.89 31.04 0.79
CA ALA A 337 18.97 31.44 -0.13
C ALA A 337 20.32 30.71 0.03
N ASN A 338 20.38 29.61 0.79
CA ASN A 338 21.52 28.70 0.80
C ASN A 338 21.25 27.43 -0.01
N THR A 339 22.32 26.73 -0.39
CA THR A 339 22.28 25.43 -1.06
C THR A 339 22.81 24.36 -0.11
N ALA A 340 22.12 23.22 -0.02
CA ALA A 340 22.72 22.01 0.51
C ALA A 340 23.29 21.16 -0.62
N SER A 341 24.45 20.57 -0.40
CA SER A 341 25.05 19.58 -1.29
C SER A 341 25.06 18.21 -0.62
N LEU A 342 24.96 17.19 -1.46
CA LEU A 342 25.07 15.78 -1.11
C LEU A 342 26.10 15.15 -2.04
N GLU A 343 27.01 14.36 -1.48
CA GLU A 343 27.98 13.59 -2.23
C GLU A 343 27.59 12.12 -2.23
N ILE A 344 27.63 11.52 -3.41
CA ILE A 344 27.31 10.11 -3.63
C ILE A 344 28.43 9.48 -4.45
N ALA A 345 28.72 8.21 -4.18
CA ALA A 345 29.50 7.42 -5.11
C ALA A 345 28.61 7.09 -6.33
N VAL A 346 29.18 7.04 -7.53
CA VAL A 346 28.45 6.55 -8.72
C VAL A 346 29.42 5.65 -9.49
N PRO A 347 29.00 4.44 -9.91
CA PRO A 347 29.83 3.58 -10.74
C PRO A 347 30.32 4.31 -11.99
N THR A 348 31.60 4.16 -12.33
CA THR A 348 32.20 4.83 -13.50
C THR A 348 31.67 4.31 -14.84
N LYS A 349 31.02 3.12 -14.86
CA LYS A 349 30.37 2.48 -16.00
C LYS A 349 29.20 1.62 -15.51
N GLY A 350 28.27 1.30 -16.41
CA GLY A 350 27.15 0.40 -16.11
C GLY A 350 26.01 1.03 -15.31
N VAL A 351 25.98 2.37 -15.23
CA VAL A 351 24.83 3.09 -14.65
C VAL A 351 23.71 3.10 -15.69
N HIS A 352 22.68 2.29 -15.44
CA HIS A 352 21.50 2.19 -16.29
C HIS A 352 20.41 3.18 -15.88
N ASP A 353 20.35 3.53 -14.60
CA ASP A 353 19.42 4.49 -14.05
C ASP A 353 20.07 5.20 -12.84
N PHE A 354 19.61 6.42 -12.57
CA PHE A 354 20.03 7.21 -11.42
C PHE A 354 18.83 8.00 -10.90
N SER A 355 18.42 7.69 -9.67
CA SER A 355 17.32 8.36 -9.00
C SER A 355 17.70 8.70 -7.56
N PHE A 356 17.16 9.81 -7.08
CA PHE A 356 17.14 10.19 -5.68
C PHE A 356 15.77 10.76 -5.38
N ALA A 357 15.34 10.71 -4.13
CA ALA A 357 14.24 11.57 -3.71
C ALA A 357 14.67 12.45 -2.56
N MET A 358 14.08 13.63 -2.57
CA MET A 358 14.04 14.51 -1.44
C MET A 358 12.60 14.56 -0.97
N SER A 359 12.42 14.61 0.34
CA SER A 359 11.18 15.15 0.88
C SER A 359 11.51 16.33 1.77
N SER A 360 10.68 17.35 1.68
CA SER A 360 10.76 18.53 2.53
C SER A 360 9.50 18.55 3.39
N PRO A 361 9.61 18.80 4.70
CA PRO A 361 8.45 19.11 5.51
C PRO A 361 7.67 20.26 4.86
N SER A 362 6.34 20.11 4.85
CA SER A 362 5.39 21.12 4.36
C SER A 362 5.39 22.39 5.21
#